data_AF-A0A679I7B1-F1
#
_entry.id   AF-A0A679I7B1-F1
#
_cell.length_a   1.000
_cell.length_b   1.000
_cell.length_c   1.000
_cell.angle_alpha   90.00
_cell.angle_beta   90.00
_cell.angle_gamma   90.00
#
_symmetry.space_group_name_H-M   'P 1'
#
loop_
_entity.id
_entity.type
_entity.pdbx_description
1 polymer ?
#
loop_
_entity_poly.entity_id
_entity_poly.type
_entity_poly.pdbx_seq_one_letter_code
_entity_poly.pdbx_strand_id
1 'polypeptide(L)'
;MSVNTWTPTALASEARPWSGTGWRAVEAQNQVATMGLVHGNVKRQALLEDILEEVKPAQPSETVAMHWLLFTPFRYKPLACGSRFRRRQDPGVFYGAVDRKTACAESGYWRLRFWMDSEYLREKTQSVPVTLFEFHGEAHSAINLTANPFVTESTKWMSPDDYTATQELADVARLANVELIRYGSVRNHGGDCIAVLSPDVFKRVDEPFRENLQSWTLTICPPANVVWQRSLSSEGWAFDFKACVTDRCG
;
A
#
# COMPACT_ATOMS: atom_id res chain seq x y z
N MET A 1 -10.03 -3.25 -31.57
CA MET A 1 -11.38 -2.91 -31.08
C MET A 1 -11.43 -3.27 -29.59
N SER A 2 -11.48 -2.27 -28.71
CA SER A 2 -11.56 -2.47 -27.25
C SER A 2 -13.02 -2.34 -26.83
N VAL A 3 -13.73 -3.45 -26.74
CA VAL A 3 -15.15 -3.49 -26.33
C VAL A 3 -15.36 -4.68 -25.41
N ASN A 4 -15.09 -4.46 -24.12
CA ASN A 4 -15.91 -4.84 -22.97
C ASN A 4 -15.11 -4.56 -21.68
N THR A 5 -14.91 -3.27 -21.45
CA THR A 5 -14.70 -2.69 -20.13
C THR A 5 -15.80 -3.20 -19.21
N TRP A 6 -15.44 -3.82 -18.10
CA TRP A 6 -16.37 -4.26 -17.07
C TRP A 6 -17.48 -3.23 -16.86
N THR A 7 -18.74 -3.64 -16.97
CA THR A 7 -19.86 -2.80 -16.54
C THR A 7 -20.04 -2.97 -15.03
N PRO A 8 -20.61 -1.98 -14.31
CA PRO A 8 -20.85 -2.12 -12.88
C PRO A 8 -21.67 -3.38 -12.54
N THR A 9 -22.70 -3.69 -13.33
CA THR A 9 -23.54 -4.89 -13.15
C THR A 9 -22.76 -6.18 -13.35
N ALA A 10 -21.93 -6.27 -14.40
CA ALA A 10 -21.11 -7.45 -14.65
C ALA A 10 -20.05 -7.64 -13.55
N LEU A 11 -19.47 -6.55 -13.06
CA LEU A 11 -18.49 -6.62 -11.98
C LEU A 11 -19.14 -7.06 -10.66
N ALA A 12 -20.33 -6.53 -10.37
CA ALA A 12 -21.11 -6.90 -9.19
C ALA A 12 -21.51 -8.38 -9.18
N SER A 13 -21.80 -8.99 -10.35
CA SER A 13 -22.12 -10.43 -10.41
C SER A 13 -20.95 -11.34 -10.07
N GLU A 14 -19.71 -10.86 -10.25
CA GLU A 14 -18.49 -11.59 -9.87
C GLU A 14 -18.06 -11.31 -8.42
N ALA A 15 -18.65 -10.32 -7.76
CA ALA A 15 -18.29 -9.97 -6.40
C ALA A 15 -18.75 -11.05 -5.40
N ARG A 16 -17.93 -11.31 -4.39
CA ARG A 16 -18.21 -12.24 -3.30
C ARG A 16 -17.84 -11.59 -1.96
N PRO A 17 -18.47 -12.01 -0.85
CA PRO A 17 -18.01 -11.59 0.47
C PRO A 17 -16.55 -12.01 0.71
N TRP A 18 -15.82 -11.19 1.44
CA TRP A 18 -14.47 -11.46 1.89
C TRP A 18 -14.37 -11.16 3.38
N SER A 19 -13.76 -12.07 4.14
CA SER A 19 -13.40 -11.84 5.54
C SER A 19 -12.03 -12.45 5.76
N GLY A 20 -11.15 -11.73 6.44
CA GLY A 20 -9.81 -12.24 6.71
C GLY A 20 -8.85 -11.17 7.18
N THR A 21 -7.57 -11.49 7.02
CA THR A 21 -6.46 -10.67 7.49
C THR A 21 -5.52 -10.31 6.35
N GLY A 22 -4.70 -9.30 6.62
CA GLY A 22 -3.57 -8.95 5.77
C GLY A 22 -2.52 -8.19 6.55
N TRP A 23 -1.41 -7.91 5.88
CA TRP A 23 -0.24 -7.25 6.42
C TRP A 23 0.02 -5.94 5.67
N ARG A 24 0.39 -4.90 6.41
CA ARG A 24 0.82 -3.63 5.84
C ARG A 24 2.10 -3.17 6.53
N ALA A 25 3.05 -2.71 5.72
CA ALA A 25 4.30 -2.13 6.19
C ALA A 25 4.21 -0.60 6.20
N VAL A 26 4.60 0.01 7.31
CA VAL A 26 4.66 1.46 7.51
C VAL A 26 6.00 1.83 8.12
N GLU A 27 6.48 3.04 7.87
CA GLU A 27 7.70 3.52 8.54
C GLU A 27 7.48 3.51 10.06
N ALA A 28 8.50 3.12 10.81
CA ALA A 28 8.41 3.08 12.26
C ALA A 28 8.25 4.51 12.82
N GLN A 29 7.30 4.66 13.75
CA GLN A 29 6.90 5.88 14.48
C GLN A 29 7.70 7.17 14.17
N ASN A 30 7.05 8.12 13.48
CA ASN A 30 7.57 9.42 13.04
C ASN A 30 8.15 10.34 14.13
N GLN A 31 7.93 10.06 15.42
CA GLN A 31 8.37 10.95 16.50
C GLN A 31 9.89 11.12 16.60
N VAL A 32 10.70 10.26 15.97
CA VAL A 32 12.16 10.43 15.97
C VAL A 32 12.65 11.17 14.72
N ALA A 33 11.91 11.12 13.61
CA ALA A 33 12.34 11.67 12.33
C ALA A 33 12.41 13.22 12.35
N THR A 34 11.43 13.88 12.98
CA THR A 34 11.45 15.35 13.12
C THR A 34 12.48 15.84 14.11
N MET A 35 12.89 15.01 15.08
CA MET A 35 13.95 15.34 16.05
C MET A 35 15.28 15.63 15.36
N GLY A 36 15.59 14.90 14.28
CA GLY A 36 16.78 15.12 13.46
C GLY A 36 16.76 16.49 12.75
N LEU A 37 15.60 16.93 12.29
CA LEU A 37 15.41 18.24 11.61
C LEU A 37 15.55 19.43 12.56
N VAL A 38 15.25 19.23 13.84
CA VAL A 38 15.33 20.28 14.86
C VAL A 38 16.61 20.18 15.72
N HIS A 39 17.58 19.38 15.27
CA HIS A 39 18.88 19.18 15.92
C HIS A 39 18.74 18.78 17.41
N GLY A 40 17.80 17.90 17.74
CA GLY A 40 17.59 17.41 19.10
C GLY A 40 16.83 18.36 20.04
N ASN A 41 16.26 19.46 19.53
CA ASN A 41 15.53 20.42 20.36
C ASN A 41 14.03 20.07 20.47
N VAL A 42 13.63 19.57 21.64
CA VAL A 42 12.25 19.13 21.94
C VAL A 42 11.20 20.25 21.75
N LYS A 43 11.50 21.50 22.10
CA LYS A 43 10.53 22.60 21.93
C LYS A 43 10.29 22.94 20.46
N ARG A 44 11.37 22.93 19.66
CA ARG A 44 11.27 23.11 18.21
C ARG A 44 10.60 21.91 17.55
N GLN A 45 10.81 20.71 18.08
CA GLN A 45 10.10 19.53 17.62
C GLN A 45 8.60 19.67 17.83
N ALA A 46 8.17 20.04 19.04
CA ALA A 46 6.76 20.24 19.35
C ALA A 46 6.14 21.28 18.41
N LEU A 47 6.79 22.43 18.22
CA LEU A 47 6.35 23.45 17.27
C LEU A 47 6.25 22.92 15.83
N LEU A 48 7.24 22.13 15.38
CA LEU A 48 7.23 21.53 14.06
C LEU A 48 6.08 20.53 13.91
N GLU A 49 5.82 19.68 14.91
CA GLU A 49 4.69 18.76 14.90
C GLU A 49 3.34 19.50 14.91
N ASP A 50 3.23 20.61 15.66
CA ASP A 50 2.03 21.45 15.68
C ASP A 50 1.76 22.05 14.29
N ILE A 51 2.78 22.66 13.67
CA ILE A 51 2.70 23.19 12.30
C ILE A 51 2.35 22.08 11.30
N LEU A 52 2.96 20.90 11.44
CA LEU A 52 2.68 19.75 10.58
C LEU A 52 1.24 19.23 10.78
N GLU A 53 0.67 19.30 11.99
CA GLU A 53 -0.72 18.91 12.22
C GLU A 53 -1.71 19.92 11.63
N GLU A 54 -1.43 21.22 11.73
CA GLU A 54 -2.29 22.29 11.18
C GLU A 54 -2.54 22.15 9.67
N VAL A 55 -1.56 21.63 8.92
CA VAL A 55 -1.65 21.50 7.46
C VAL A 55 -2.17 20.14 6.98
N LYS A 56 -2.37 19.16 7.88
CA LYS A 56 -2.86 17.85 7.46
C LYS A 56 -4.33 17.96 7.02
N PRO A 57 -4.76 17.27 5.95
CA PRO A 57 -6.17 17.21 5.56
C PRO A 57 -7.06 16.78 6.73
N ALA A 58 -8.31 17.21 6.77
CA ALA A 58 -9.26 16.70 7.77
C ALA A 58 -9.40 15.17 7.67
N GLN A 59 -9.59 14.51 8.81
CA GLN A 59 -9.91 13.10 8.83
C GLN A 59 -11.31 12.88 8.21
N PRO A 60 -11.47 11.90 7.28
CA PRO A 60 -12.79 11.56 6.75
C PRO A 60 -13.74 11.14 7.88
N SER A 61 -14.97 11.68 7.89
CA SER A 61 -15.98 11.40 8.93
C SER A 61 -16.31 9.91 9.05
N GLU A 62 -16.27 9.19 7.93
CA GLU A 62 -16.39 7.75 7.84
C GLU A 62 -15.23 6.97 8.46
N THR A 63 -14.22 7.61 9.06
CA THR A 63 -13.10 6.91 9.71
C THR A 63 -12.97 7.25 11.20
N VAL A 64 -13.97 7.94 11.77
CA VAL A 64 -14.00 8.26 13.20
C VAL A 64 -13.90 6.98 14.04
N ALA A 65 -13.15 7.04 15.14
CA ALA A 65 -12.82 5.91 16.04
C ALA A 65 -11.97 4.78 15.42
N MET A 66 -11.55 4.89 14.16
CA MET A 66 -10.63 3.93 13.54
C MET A 66 -9.18 4.18 14.01
N HIS A 67 -8.40 3.11 14.20
CA HIS A 67 -6.97 3.24 14.47
C HIS A 67 -6.26 3.97 13.30
N TRP A 68 -5.33 4.88 13.60
CA TRP A 68 -4.68 5.73 12.59
C TRP A 68 -3.93 4.96 11.50
N LEU A 69 -3.39 3.78 11.82
CA LEU A 69 -2.77 2.89 10.83
C LEU A 69 -3.76 2.38 9.77
N LEU A 70 -5.06 2.33 10.08
CA LEU A 70 -6.10 1.90 9.17
C LEU A 70 -6.68 3.06 8.36
N PHE A 71 -6.87 4.26 8.96
CA PHE A 71 -7.53 5.36 8.24
C PHE A 71 -6.60 6.26 7.41
N THR A 72 -5.31 6.34 7.74
CA THR A 72 -4.39 7.28 7.07
C THR A 72 -4.33 7.17 5.54
N PRO A 73 -4.46 5.99 4.89
CA PRO A 73 -4.53 5.90 3.43
C PRO A 73 -5.74 6.59 2.80
N PHE A 74 -6.81 6.77 3.56
CA PHE A 74 -8.02 7.48 3.15
C PHE A 74 -7.93 9.00 3.32
N ARG A 75 -7.01 9.47 4.19
CA ARG A 75 -6.81 10.89 4.51
C ARG A 75 -5.97 11.64 3.47
N TYR A 76 -4.88 11.04 2.98
CA TYR A 76 -3.88 11.74 2.18
C TYR A 76 -4.07 11.58 0.67
N LYS A 77 -3.67 12.60 -0.10
CA LYS A 77 -3.61 12.56 -1.56
C LYS A 77 -2.44 11.68 -2.03
N PRO A 78 -2.58 10.95 -3.15
CA PRO A 78 -1.48 10.14 -3.67
C PRO A 78 -0.45 11.04 -4.39
N LEU A 79 0.62 10.42 -4.90
CA LEU A 79 1.56 11.04 -5.83
C LEU A 79 0.83 11.57 -7.08
N ALA A 80 1.51 12.40 -7.88
CA ALA A 80 0.91 13.05 -9.05
C ALA A 80 0.29 12.07 -10.06
N CYS A 81 0.95 10.93 -10.30
CA CYS A 81 0.50 9.85 -11.18
C CYS A 81 -0.53 8.89 -10.54
N GLY A 82 -0.86 9.07 -9.26
CA GLY A 82 -1.73 8.14 -8.53
C GLY A 82 -1.02 6.85 -8.10
N SER A 83 -1.80 5.78 -7.97
CA SER A 83 -1.36 4.41 -7.68
C SER A 83 -2.23 3.41 -8.46
N ARG A 84 -1.98 2.10 -8.28
CA ARG A 84 -2.59 1.03 -9.09
C ARG A 84 -4.12 1.13 -9.23
N PHE A 85 -4.85 1.35 -8.14
CA PHE A 85 -6.32 1.46 -8.15
C PHE A 85 -6.83 2.87 -7.78
N ARG A 86 -6.00 3.91 -7.94
CA ARG A 86 -6.34 5.28 -7.49
C ARG A 86 -5.65 6.36 -8.32
N ARG A 87 -6.42 7.23 -9.00
CA ARG A 87 -5.91 8.50 -9.59
C ARG A 87 -5.83 9.59 -8.53
N ARG A 88 -5.27 10.74 -8.92
CA ARG A 88 -5.03 11.88 -8.01
C ARG A 88 -6.27 12.43 -7.31
N GLN A 89 -7.41 12.44 -8.01
CA GLN A 89 -8.68 12.96 -7.49
C GLN A 89 -9.56 11.87 -6.86
N ASP A 90 -9.16 10.60 -6.99
CA ASP A 90 -9.98 9.47 -6.55
C ASP A 90 -9.94 9.32 -5.02
N PRO A 91 -11.00 8.75 -4.41
CA PRO A 91 -11.02 8.39 -3.00
C PRO A 91 -9.81 7.53 -2.60
N GLY A 92 -9.45 7.59 -1.33
CA GLY A 92 -8.31 6.85 -0.81
C GLY A 92 -8.45 5.35 -0.93
N VAL A 93 -7.31 4.67 -0.97
CA VAL A 93 -7.21 3.22 -1.05
C VAL A 93 -6.18 2.77 -0.03
N PHE A 94 -6.58 1.86 0.84
CA PHE A 94 -5.66 1.19 1.74
C PHE A 94 -5.05 -0.02 1.02
N TYR A 95 -3.72 -0.06 0.95
CA TYR A 95 -2.98 -1.16 0.33
C TYR A 95 -2.32 -2.02 1.39
N GLY A 96 -2.57 -3.33 1.30
CA GLY A 96 -1.93 -4.37 2.10
C GLY A 96 -1.59 -5.60 1.25
N ALA A 97 -1.09 -6.64 1.90
CA ALA A 97 -0.86 -7.94 1.29
C ALA A 97 -1.40 -9.07 2.14
N VAL A 98 -1.67 -10.22 1.53
CA VAL A 98 -2.17 -11.41 2.25
C VAL A 98 -1.12 -11.93 3.23
N ASP A 99 0.16 -11.84 2.88
CA ASP A 99 1.26 -12.32 3.71
C ASP A 99 2.37 -11.26 3.92
N ARG A 100 3.20 -11.48 4.95
CA ARG A 100 4.29 -10.59 5.35
C ARG A 100 5.37 -10.43 4.29
N LYS A 101 5.72 -11.51 3.58
CA LYS A 101 6.77 -11.48 2.56
C LYS A 101 6.34 -10.61 1.38
N THR A 102 5.09 -10.73 0.95
CA THR A 102 4.51 -9.88 -0.10
C THR A 102 4.40 -8.43 0.35
N ALA A 103 4.00 -8.16 1.59
CA ALA A 103 3.99 -6.80 2.13
C ALA A 103 5.40 -6.16 2.13
N CYS A 104 6.43 -6.94 2.49
CA CYS A 104 7.82 -6.51 2.44
C CYS A 104 8.31 -6.25 1.00
N ALA A 105 7.92 -7.10 0.05
CA ALA A 105 8.31 -6.93 -1.36
C ALA A 105 7.75 -5.64 -1.96
N GLU A 106 6.44 -5.42 -1.84
CA GLU A 106 5.77 -4.22 -2.37
C GLU A 106 6.29 -2.95 -1.69
N SER A 107 6.36 -2.96 -0.35
CA SER A 107 6.82 -1.79 0.41
C SER A 107 8.31 -1.49 0.18
N GLY A 108 9.13 -2.53 0.04
CA GLY A 108 10.56 -2.42 -0.27
C GLY A 108 10.79 -1.87 -1.68
N TYR A 109 10.03 -2.34 -2.67
CA TYR A 109 10.09 -1.84 -4.05
C TYR A 109 9.83 -0.32 -4.10
N TRP A 110 8.73 0.15 -3.53
CA TRP A 110 8.38 1.57 -3.59
C TRP A 110 9.37 2.47 -2.81
N ARG A 111 9.92 1.98 -1.69
CA ARG A 111 10.98 2.71 -0.97
C ARG A 111 12.28 2.77 -1.76
N LEU A 112 12.69 1.67 -2.41
CA LEU A 112 13.84 1.68 -3.31
C LEU A 112 13.60 2.66 -4.47
N ARG A 113 12.41 2.65 -5.10
CA ARG A 113 12.07 3.59 -6.17
C ARG A 113 12.20 5.04 -5.72
N PHE A 114 11.61 5.38 -4.57
CA PHE A 114 11.76 6.71 -3.97
C PHE A 114 13.23 7.08 -3.72
N TRP A 115 14.02 6.12 -3.23
CA TRP A 115 15.46 6.30 -2.99
C TRP A 115 16.26 6.54 -4.28
N MET A 116 15.92 5.81 -5.35
CA MET A 116 16.54 5.92 -6.67
C MET A 116 16.19 7.22 -7.40
N ASP A 117 15.02 7.81 -7.13
CA ASP A 117 14.59 9.08 -7.72
C ASP A 117 15.34 10.29 -7.12
N SER A 118 16.16 10.09 -6.07
CA SER A 118 16.98 11.12 -5.43
C SER A 118 18.46 11.03 -5.84
N GLU A 119 18.97 12.06 -6.53
CA GLU A 119 20.34 12.13 -7.05
C GLU A 119 21.41 11.82 -6.00
N TYR A 120 21.29 12.36 -4.79
CA TYR A 120 22.27 12.19 -3.72
C TYR A 120 22.18 10.83 -3.00
N LEU A 121 21.05 10.13 -3.13
CA LEU A 121 20.75 8.91 -2.38
C LEU A 121 20.89 7.64 -3.24
N ARG A 122 20.72 7.74 -4.56
CA ARG A 122 20.67 6.59 -5.49
C ARG A 122 21.90 5.66 -5.48
N GLU A 123 23.02 6.09 -4.90
CA GLU A 123 24.25 5.30 -4.78
C GLU A 123 24.52 4.84 -3.33
N LYS A 124 23.65 5.21 -2.39
CA LYS A 124 23.86 4.99 -0.95
C LYS A 124 22.99 3.86 -0.43
N THR A 125 23.61 2.98 0.35
CA THR A 125 22.88 2.00 1.16
C THR A 125 22.35 2.67 2.41
N GLN A 126 21.10 2.37 2.78
CA GLN A 126 20.47 2.90 3.99
C GLN A 126 19.61 1.83 4.65
N SER A 127 19.69 1.75 5.98
CA SER A 127 18.75 0.96 6.79
C SER A 127 17.70 1.87 7.42
N VAL A 128 16.43 1.46 7.32
CA VAL A 128 15.27 2.19 7.82
C VAL A 128 14.46 1.25 8.72
N PRO A 129 14.08 1.68 9.93
CA PRO A 129 13.17 0.91 10.77
C PRO A 129 11.74 0.96 10.19
N VAL A 130 11.09 -0.20 10.15
CA VAL A 130 9.75 -0.38 9.59
C VAL A 130 8.92 -1.20 10.57
N THR A 131 7.65 -0.83 10.70
CA THR A 131 6.66 -1.64 11.40
C THR A 131 5.79 -2.37 10.38
N LEU A 132 5.70 -3.69 10.49
CA LEU A 132 4.66 -4.49 9.86
C LEU A 132 3.53 -4.66 10.86
N PHE A 133 2.29 -4.41 10.44
CA PHE A 133 1.13 -4.68 11.26
C PHE A 133 0.12 -5.54 10.52
N GLU A 134 -0.54 -6.40 11.27
CA GLU A 134 -1.69 -7.16 10.77
C GLU A 134 -2.97 -6.32 10.90
N PHE A 135 -3.79 -6.34 9.86
CA PHE A 135 -5.15 -5.80 9.87
C PHE A 135 -6.16 -6.92 9.63
N HIS A 136 -7.37 -6.73 10.14
CA HIS A 136 -8.52 -7.61 9.96
C HIS A 136 -9.65 -6.81 9.32
N GLY A 137 -10.45 -7.44 8.48
CA GLY A 137 -11.56 -6.75 7.84
C GLY A 137 -12.59 -7.70 7.23
N GLU A 138 -13.75 -7.13 6.91
CA GLU A 138 -14.84 -7.82 6.24
C GLU A 138 -15.46 -6.92 5.16
N ALA A 139 -15.52 -7.42 3.93
CA ALA A 139 -16.21 -6.81 2.80
C ALA A 139 -17.40 -7.67 2.40
N HIS A 140 -18.57 -7.07 2.19
CA HIS A 140 -19.71 -7.77 1.60
C HIS A 140 -19.50 -7.99 0.10
N SER A 141 -18.77 -7.06 -0.54
CA SER A 141 -18.51 -7.08 -1.98
C SER A 141 -17.02 -6.94 -2.25
N ALA A 142 -16.38 -8.05 -2.63
CA ALA A 142 -14.99 -8.11 -3.02
C ALA A 142 -14.81 -8.85 -4.36
N ILE A 143 -13.85 -8.42 -5.16
CA ILE A 143 -13.45 -9.12 -6.38
C ILE A 143 -12.04 -9.69 -6.24
N ASN A 144 -11.79 -10.85 -6.86
CA ASN A 144 -10.48 -11.47 -6.89
C ASN A 144 -9.93 -11.55 -8.32
N LEU A 145 -8.95 -10.69 -8.62
CA LEU A 145 -8.35 -10.62 -9.95
C LEU A 145 -7.52 -11.85 -10.31
N THR A 146 -7.12 -12.66 -9.31
CA THR A 146 -6.35 -13.90 -9.54
C THR A 146 -7.22 -15.09 -9.90
N ALA A 147 -8.55 -14.92 -9.91
CA ALA A 147 -9.51 -15.95 -10.29
C ALA A 147 -10.18 -15.65 -11.64
N ASN A 148 -10.82 -16.66 -12.22
CA ASN A 148 -11.70 -16.43 -13.36
C ASN A 148 -12.88 -15.53 -12.95
N PRO A 149 -13.37 -14.67 -13.86
CA PRO A 149 -12.87 -14.46 -15.23
C PRO A 149 -11.69 -13.48 -15.34
N PHE A 150 -11.36 -12.73 -14.28
CA PHE A 150 -10.37 -11.65 -14.28
C PHE A 150 -8.94 -12.08 -14.62
N VAL A 151 -8.56 -13.31 -14.26
CA VAL A 151 -7.21 -13.84 -14.51
C VAL A 151 -6.87 -13.90 -16.01
N THR A 152 -7.89 -13.98 -16.87
CA THR A 152 -7.73 -13.95 -18.34
C THR A 152 -7.21 -12.60 -18.85
N GLU A 153 -7.38 -11.53 -18.07
CA GLU A 153 -6.88 -10.18 -18.35
C GLU A 153 -5.64 -9.82 -17.51
N SER A 154 -4.94 -10.82 -16.96
CA SER A 154 -3.77 -10.64 -16.10
C SER A 154 -2.69 -9.74 -16.68
N THR A 155 -2.45 -9.80 -17.99
CA THR A 155 -1.51 -8.90 -18.67
C THR A 155 -1.86 -7.42 -18.51
N LYS A 156 -3.16 -7.07 -18.41
CA LYS A 156 -3.61 -5.68 -18.21
C LYS A 156 -3.41 -5.25 -16.75
N TRP A 157 -3.87 -6.05 -15.78
CA TRP A 157 -3.85 -5.62 -14.37
C TRP A 157 -2.51 -5.89 -13.65
N MET A 158 -1.64 -6.73 -14.21
CA MET A 158 -0.27 -6.96 -13.74
C MET A 158 0.78 -6.04 -14.38
N SER A 159 0.38 -5.05 -15.19
CA SER A 159 1.33 -4.08 -15.72
C SER A 159 2.15 -3.42 -14.59
N PRO A 160 3.49 -3.39 -14.67
CA PRO A 160 4.33 -2.91 -13.58
C PRO A 160 4.18 -1.41 -13.36
N ASP A 161 4.07 -0.65 -14.44
CA ASP A 161 4.23 0.81 -14.45
C ASP A 161 3.06 1.55 -15.15
N ASP A 162 2.20 0.85 -15.90
CA ASP A 162 0.95 1.41 -16.44
C ASP A 162 -0.25 0.97 -15.61
N TYR A 163 -0.90 1.94 -14.95
CA TYR A 163 -2.06 1.70 -14.09
C TYR A 163 -3.40 2.06 -14.73
N THR A 164 -3.42 2.37 -16.03
CA THR A 164 -4.64 2.81 -16.73
C THR A 164 -5.77 1.79 -16.57
N ALA A 165 -5.51 0.51 -16.91
CA ALA A 165 -6.52 -0.54 -16.84
C ALA A 165 -7.01 -0.81 -15.41
N THR A 166 -6.12 -0.76 -14.41
CA THR A 166 -6.49 -0.99 -13.01
C THR A 166 -7.22 0.19 -12.39
N GLN A 167 -6.90 1.42 -12.81
CA GLN A 167 -7.63 2.62 -12.40
C GLN A 167 -9.04 2.65 -13.02
N GLU A 168 -9.18 2.31 -14.29
CA GLU A 168 -10.49 2.14 -14.95
C GLU A 168 -11.33 1.05 -14.27
N LEU A 169 -10.73 -0.10 -13.96
CA LEU A 169 -11.39 -1.16 -13.20
C LEU A 169 -11.84 -0.66 -11.82
N ALA A 170 -11.02 0.14 -11.13
CA ALA A 170 -11.36 0.70 -9.82
C ALA A 170 -12.54 1.68 -9.89
N ASP A 171 -12.70 2.43 -10.98
CA ASP A 171 -13.87 3.30 -11.18
C ASP A 171 -15.14 2.47 -11.25
N VAL A 172 -15.12 1.42 -12.08
CA VAL A 172 -16.24 0.48 -12.21
C VAL A 172 -16.51 -0.24 -10.89
N ALA A 173 -15.46 -0.64 -10.15
CA ALA A 173 -15.56 -1.25 -8.83
C ALA A 173 -16.32 -0.36 -7.84
N ARG A 174 -15.99 0.93 -7.80
CA ARG A 174 -16.71 1.89 -6.94
C ARG A 174 -18.17 2.05 -7.37
N LEU A 175 -18.47 2.13 -8.66
CA LEU A 175 -19.84 2.17 -9.17
C LEU A 175 -20.64 0.89 -8.85
N ALA A 176 -19.96 -0.25 -8.77
CA ALA A 176 -20.52 -1.55 -8.40
C ALA A 176 -20.58 -1.79 -6.87
N ASN A 177 -20.21 -0.80 -6.05
CA ASN A 177 -20.08 -0.93 -4.59
C ASN A 177 -19.15 -2.06 -4.15
N VAL A 178 -18.09 -2.33 -4.91
CA VAL A 178 -17.00 -3.22 -4.50
C VAL A 178 -16.14 -2.49 -3.48
N GLU A 179 -15.93 -3.12 -2.33
CA GLU A 179 -15.23 -2.56 -1.17
C GLU A 179 -13.77 -3.01 -1.12
N LEU A 180 -13.44 -4.13 -1.77
CA LEU A 180 -12.11 -4.75 -1.74
C LEU A 180 -11.74 -5.42 -3.07
N ILE A 181 -10.50 -5.23 -3.49
CA ILE A 181 -9.90 -5.91 -4.64
C ILE A 181 -8.70 -6.74 -4.15
N ARG A 182 -8.74 -8.06 -4.35
CA ARG A 182 -7.57 -8.94 -4.22
C ARG A 182 -6.90 -9.08 -5.58
N TYR A 183 -5.58 -8.98 -5.65
CA TYR A 183 -4.83 -9.02 -6.90
C TYR A 183 -3.42 -9.57 -6.69
N GLY A 184 -2.82 -10.14 -7.74
CA GLY A 184 -1.45 -10.68 -7.66
C GLY A 184 -0.40 -9.57 -7.51
N SER A 185 0.61 -9.80 -6.69
CA SER A 185 1.77 -8.91 -6.57
C SER A 185 2.63 -8.98 -7.83
N VAL A 186 3.01 -7.81 -8.34
CA VAL A 186 3.97 -7.69 -9.47
C VAL A 186 5.40 -7.76 -8.97
N ARG A 187 5.63 -7.60 -7.66
CA ARG A 187 6.97 -7.55 -7.02
C ARG A 187 7.34 -8.82 -6.27
N ASN A 188 6.37 -9.69 -5.97
CA ASN A 188 6.56 -11.02 -5.40
C ASN A 188 5.63 -12.03 -6.09
N HIS A 189 6.11 -12.68 -7.16
CA HIS A 189 5.32 -13.66 -7.91
C HIS A 189 4.77 -14.78 -7.00
N GLY A 190 3.47 -15.06 -7.13
CA GLY A 190 2.76 -16.02 -6.28
C GLY A 190 2.25 -15.44 -4.96
N GLY A 191 2.61 -14.20 -4.63
CA GLY A 191 2.04 -13.44 -3.51
C GLY A 191 0.84 -12.60 -3.94
N ASP A 192 -0.08 -12.36 -3.00
CA ASP A 192 -1.30 -11.58 -3.25
C ASP A 192 -1.35 -10.29 -2.43
N CYS A 193 -1.83 -9.25 -3.07
CA CYS A 193 -2.10 -7.93 -2.53
C CYS A 193 -3.59 -7.70 -2.32
N ILE A 194 -3.90 -6.76 -1.43
CA ILE A 194 -5.26 -6.32 -1.10
C ILE A 194 -5.32 -4.79 -1.28
N ALA A 195 -6.29 -4.32 -2.04
CA ALA A 195 -6.67 -2.92 -2.14
C ALA A 195 -8.07 -2.74 -1.55
N VAL A 196 -8.15 -2.09 -0.40
CA VAL A 196 -9.41 -1.75 0.27
C VAL A 196 -9.86 -0.37 -0.21
N LEU A 197 -11.01 -0.33 -0.89
CA LEU A 197 -11.59 0.86 -1.51
C LEU A 197 -12.50 1.64 -0.56
N SER A 198 -13.05 0.98 0.47
CA SER A 198 -13.91 1.60 1.48
C SER A 198 -13.41 1.31 2.91
N PRO A 199 -13.33 2.32 3.80
CA PRO A 199 -12.96 2.11 5.19
C PRO A 199 -13.98 1.29 5.99
N ASP A 200 -15.21 1.11 5.48
CA ASP A 200 -16.24 0.29 6.15
C ASP A 200 -15.81 -1.16 6.34
N VAL A 201 -14.87 -1.65 5.53
CA VAL A 201 -14.27 -2.98 5.68
C VAL A 201 -13.70 -3.21 7.08
N PHE A 202 -13.17 -2.15 7.71
CA PHE A 202 -12.59 -2.24 9.05
C PHE A 202 -13.62 -2.07 10.17
N LYS A 203 -14.77 -1.45 9.90
CA LYS A 203 -15.80 -1.20 10.93
C LYS A 203 -16.67 -2.42 11.21
N ARG A 204 -16.67 -3.40 10.31
CA ARG A 204 -17.46 -4.62 10.42
C ARG A 204 -16.81 -5.70 11.27
N VAL A 205 -15.66 -5.39 11.85
CA VAL A 205 -14.90 -6.28 12.75
C VAL A 205 -14.70 -5.53 14.06
N ASP A 206 -14.91 -6.19 15.20
CA ASP A 206 -14.79 -5.57 16.53
C ASP A 206 -13.35 -5.11 16.83
N GLU A 207 -12.36 -5.82 16.28
CA GLU A 207 -10.94 -5.52 16.44
C GLU A 207 -10.20 -5.60 15.08
N PRO A 208 -10.33 -4.57 14.21
CA PRO A 208 -9.67 -4.56 12.91
C PRO A 208 -8.16 -4.36 13.04
N PHE A 209 -7.70 -3.85 14.18
CA PHE A 209 -6.31 -3.67 14.55
C PHE A 209 -6.06 -4.37 15.89
N ARG A 210 -5.59 -5.62 15.85
CA ARG A 210 -5.33 -6.46 17.05
C ARG A 210 -3.95 -6.25 17.67
N GLU A 211 -3.34 -5.09 17.43
CA GLU A 211 -2.00 -4.73 17.91
C GLU A 211 -0.87 -5.74 17.58
N ASN A 212 -1.08 -6.60 16.58
CA ASN A 212 -0.06 -7.53 16.09
C ASN A 212 0.96 -6.76 15.23
N LEU A 213 1.92 -6.16 15.92
CA LEU A 213 3.00 -5.34 15.38
C LEU A 213 4.32 -6.11 15.37
N GLN A 214 5.07 -5.99 14.28
CA GLN A 214 6.41 -6.54 14.16
C GLN A 214 7.39 -5.42 13.78
N SER A 215 8.51 -5.37 14.49
CA SER A 215 9.62 -4.46 14.16
C SER A 215 10.54 -5.14 13.15
N TRP A 216 10.87 -4.42 12.09
CA TRP A 216 11.73 -4.85 11.00
C TRP A 216 12.73 -3.76 10.65
N THR A 217 13.88 -4.16 10.12
CA THR A 217 14.81 -3.28 9.43
C THR A 217 14.73 -3.56 7.94
N LEU A 218 14.47 -2.52 7.15
CA LEU A 218 14.63 -2.53 5.71
C LEU A 218 15.96 -1.89 5.35
N THR A 219 16.86 -2.65 4.73
CA THR A 219 18.07 -2.14 4.11
C THR A 219 17.84 -1.98 2.61
N ILE A 220 17.92 -0.75 2.14
CA ILE A 220 17.84 -0.37 0.74
C ILE A 220 19.25 -0.45 0.15
N CYS A 221 19.43 -1.29 -0.86
CA CYS A 221 20.71 -1.54 -1.54
C CYS A 221 20.56 -1.22 -3.03
N PRO A 222 20.75 0.04 -3.44
CA PRO A 222 20.71 0.41 -4.85
C PRO A 222 21.63 -0.43 -5.75
N PRO A 223 21.29 -0.60 -7.04
CA PRO A 223 20.17 0.03 -7.75
C PRO A 223 18.85 -0.75 -7.68
N ALA A 224 18.86 -1.99 -7.17
CA ALA A 224 17.78 -2.94 -7.40
C ALA A 224 17.40 -3.79 -6.19
N ASN A 225 18.18 -3.78 -5.11
CA ASN A 225 18.04 -4.75 -4.03
C ASN A 225 17.48 -4.13 -2.76
N VAL A 226 16.70 -4.93 -2.04
CA VAL A 226 16.31 -4.62 -0.67
C VAL A 226 16.40 -5.87 0.20
N VAL A 227 16.79 -5.68 1.45
CA VAL A 227 16.89 -6.76 2.45
C VAL A 227 16.07 -6.38 3.67
N TRP A 228 15.23 -7.30 4.10
CA TRP A 228 14.40 -7.19 5.30
C TRP A 228 14.91 -8.14 6.37
N GLN A 229 15.01 -7.64 7.60
CA GLN A 229 15.37 -8.43 8.77
C GLN A 229 14.42 -8.11 9.91
N ARG A 230 13.83 -9.14 10.52
CA ARG A 230 12.95 -8.97 11.67
C ARG A 230 13.77 -8.74 12.93
N SER A 231 13.40 -7.75 13.74
CA SER A 231 14.08 -7.49 15.01
C SER A 231 13.96 -8.71 15.94
N LEU A 232 15.06 -9.06 16.61
CA LEU A 232 15.13 -10.16 17.58
C LEU A 232 14.75 -11.54 17.00
N SER A 233 14.90 -11.74 15.69
CA SER A 233 14.61 -12.98 14.99
C SER A 233 15.62 -13.21 13.86
N SER A 234 15.79 -14.46 13.42
CA SER A 234 16.57 -14.82 12.22
C SER A 234 15.75 -14.71 10.92
N GLU A 235 14.46 -14.39 11.02
CA GLU A 235 13.57 -14.22 9.86
C GLU A 235 13.99 -13.01 9.02
N GLY A 236 14.18 -13.23 7.72
CA GLY A 236 14.53 -12.17 6.77
C GLY A 236 14.26 -12.56 5.32
N TRP A 237 14.14 -11.55 4.47
CA TRP A 237 13.88 -11.71 3.04
C TRP A 237 14.74 -10.75 2.23
N ALA A 238 15.26 -11.22 1.11
CA ALA A 238 15.94 -10.41 0.13
C ALA A 238 15.15 -10.39 -1.19
N PHE A 239 15.07 -9.23 -1.82
CA PHE A 239 14.42 -9.05 -3.11
C PHE A 239 15.39 -8.36 -4.08
N ASP A 240 15.42 -8.82 -5.33
CA ASP A 240 16.15 -8.22 -6.45
C ASP A 240 15.14 -7.78 -7.51
N PHE A 241 15.08 -6.48 -7.77
CA PHE A 241 14.14 -5.85 -8.69
C PHE A 241 14.79 -5.45 -10.03
N LYS A 242 15.94 -6.00 -10.42
CA LYS A 242 16.64 -5.63 -11.68
C LYS A 242 15.72 -5.57 -12.90
N ALA A 243 14.88 -6.60 -13.07
CA ALA A 243 13.90 -6.66 -14.17
C ALA A 243 12.88 -5.51 -14.16
N CYS A 244 12.66 -4.89 -13.00
CA CYS A 244 11.73 -3.76 -12.81
C CYS A 244 12.42 -2.39 -12.87
N VAL A 245 13.76 -2.34 -12.94
CA VAL A 245 14.57 -1.12 -12.99
C VAL A 245 15.06 -0.84 -14.41
N THR A 246 15.24 -1.87 -15.24
CA THR A 246 15.73 -1.77 -16.62
C THR A 246 14.75 -1.19 -17.64
N ASP A 247 13.48 -0.99 -17.28
CA ASP A 247 12.44 -0.48 -18.20
C ASP A 247 12.38 1.05 -18.33
N ARG A 248 13.45 1.77 -17.94
CA ARG A 248 13.57 3.20 -18.24
C ARG A 248 14.87 3.51 -18.98
N CYS A 249 14.78 3.42 -20.30
CA CYS A 249 15.38 4.45 -21.14
C CYS A 249 14.49 5.70 -21.02
N GLY A 250 14.95 6.66 -20.23
CA GLY A 250 14.65 8.08 -20.42
C GLY A 250 15.95 8.76 -20.81
#